data_AF-A0AAU5QPS2-F1
#
_entry.id   AF-A0AAU5QPS2-F1
#
_cell.length_a   1.000
_cell.length_b   1.000
_cell.length_c   1.000
_cell.angle_alpha   90.00
_cell.angle_beta   90.00
_cell.angle_gamma   90.00
#
_symmetry.space_group_name_H-M   'P 1'
#
loop_
_entity.id
_entity.type
_entity.pdbx_description
1 polymer ?
#
loop_
_entity_poly.entity_id
_entity_poly.type
_entity_poly.pdbx_seq_one_letter_code
_entity_poly.pdbx_strand_id
1 'polypeptide(L)'
;MAIWAVERVPDPGQVDMFRTAVASEGSGRELSAIVEEVRKKGYDISGDVMKRPPRGYPTNHSRTSLLRHRSLIAARSLGCEEWLHTCEAVDQVLSAVADLDDLLMWLVRHAKCAA
;
A
#
# COMPACT_ATOMS: atom_id res chain seq x y z
N MET A 1 16.42 8.41 9.31
CA MET A 1 16.57 7.85 7.95
C MET A 1 15.45 8.42 7.10
N ALA A 2 15.74 9.49 6.35
CA ALA A 2 14.74 10.14 5.51
C ALA A 2 14.61 9.34 4.21
N ILE A 3 13.48 8.63 4.06
CA ILE A 3 13.04 8.18 2.74
C ILE A 3 12.68 9.48 2.01
N TRP A 4 13.56 9.95 1.14
CA TRP A 4 13.22 10.96 0.14
C TRP A 4 12.24 10.30 -0.82
N ALA A 5 10.97 10.26 -0.43
CA ALA A 5 9.90 10.07 -1.40
C ALA A 5 10.06 11.24 -2.37
N VAL A 6 10.62 10.98 -3.56
CA VAL A 6 10.31 11.80 -4.73
C VAL A 6 8.81 11.94 -4.69
N GLU A 7 8.33 13.17 -4.52
CA GLU A 7 6.90 13.46 -4.39
C GLU A 7 6.27 13.16 -5.75
N ARG A 8 6.01 11.88 -5.99
CA ARG A 8 5.35 11.38 -7.18
C ARG A 8 3.95 11.93 -7.11
N VAL A 9 3.66 12.93 -7.92
CA VAL A 9 2.30 13.40 -8.15
C VAL A 9 1.48 12.17 -8.56
N PRO A 10 0.49 11.76 -7.76
CA PRO A 10 -0.33 10.59 -8.08
C PRO A 10 -1.08 10.87 -9.38
N ASP A 11 -1.11 9.89 -10.29
CA ASP A 11 -1.98 9.98 -11.46
C ASP A 11 -3.45 10.06 -10.98
N PRO A 12 -4.21 11.13 -11.29
CA PRO A 12 -5.57 11.28 -10.80
C PRO A 12 -6.49 10.11 -11.19
N GLY A 13 -6.32 9.57 -12.40
CA GLY A 13 -7.07 8.40 -12.87
C GLY A 13 -6.85 7.18 -12.00
N GLN A 14 -5.59 6.90 -11.66
CA GLN A 14 -5.21 5.81 -10.77
C GLN A 14 -5.81 5.97 -9.35
N VAL A 15 -5.82 7.19 -8.82
CA VAL A 15 -6.39 7.45 -7.48
C VAL A 15 -7.90 7.21 -7.46
N ASP A 16 -8.63 7.60 -8.52
CA ASP A 16 -10.07 7.39 -8.60
C ASP A 16 -10.43 5.91 -8.79
N MET A 17 -9.63 5.17 -9.59
CA MET A 17 -9.74 3.72 -9.71
C MET A 17 -9.51 3.03 -8.37
N PHE A 18 -8.45 3.41 -7.66
CA PHE A 18 -8.15 2.92 -6.31
C PHE A 18 -9.35 3.15 -5.38
N ARG A 19 -9.87 4.37 -5.28
CA ARG A 19 -11.01 4.67 -4.38
C ARG A 19 -12.28 3.92 -4.75
N THR A 20 -12.56 3.76 -6.03
CA THR A 20 -13.70 2.96 -6.52
C THR A 20 -13.59 1.52 -6.05
N ALA A 21 -12.42 0.90 -6.20
CA ALA A 21 -12.17 -0.45 -5.73
C ALA A 21 -12.18 -0.57 -4.20
N VAL A 22 -11.64 0.43 -3.49
CA VAL A 22 -11.67 0.51 -2.02
C VAL A 22 -13.06 0.77 -1.46
N ALA A 23 -14.01 1.28 -2.24
CA ALA A 23 -15.40 1.46 -1.81
C ALA A 23 -16.29 0.24 -2.10
N SER A 24 -15.99 -0.55 -3.13
CA SER A 24 -16.71 -1.80 -3.44
C SER A 24 -16.58 -2.84 -2.32
N GLU A 25 -17.68 -3.46 -1.91
CA GLU A 25 -17.72 -4.43 -0.81
C GLU A 25 -16.79 -5.65 -1.02
N GLY A 26 -16.59 -6.10 -2.25
CA GLY A 26 -15.71 -7.23 -2.55
C GLY A 26 -14.23 -6.85 -2.42
N SER A 27 -13.75 -6.08 -3.40
CA SER A 27 -12.34 -5.70 -3.52
C SER A 27 -11.84 -4.88 -2.33
N GLY A 28 -12.68 -4.07 -1.68
CA GLY A 28 -12.22 -3.31 -0.54
C GLY A 28 -12.19 -4.09 0.78
N ARG A 29 -13.03 -5.12 0.96
CA ARG A 29 -12.85 -6.07 2.10
C ARG A 29 -11.58 -6.89 1.90
N GLU A 30 -11.33 -7.35 0.68
CA GLU A 30 -10.07 -8.01 0.30
C GLU A 30 -8.86 -7.13 0.64
N LEU A 31 -8.85 -5.86 0.21
CA LEU A 31 -7.74 -4.95 0.56
C LEU A 31 -7.59 -4.75 2.07
N SER A 32 -8.69 -4.60 2.82
CA SER A 32 -8.60 -4.47 4.28
C SER A 32 -7.95 -5.68 4.93
N ALA A 33 -8.26 -6.90 4.46
CA ALA A 33 -7.61 -8.11 4.95
C ALA A 33 -6.12 -8.14 4.59
N ILE A 34 -5.77 -7.85 3.34
CA ILE A 34 -4.37 -7.81 2.88
C ILE A 34 -3.55 -6.81 3.72
N VAL A 35 -4.08 -5.61 3.92
CA VAL A 35 -3.42 -4.55 4.71
C VAL A 35 -3.19 -5.00 6.16
N GLU A 36 -4.13 -5.73 6.75
CA GLU A 36 -3.99 -6.26 8.10
C GLU A 36 -2.90 -7.35 8.17
N GLU A 37 -2.86 -8.26 7.20
CA GLU A 37 -1.82 -9.29 7.14
C GLU A 37 -0.43 -8.69 6.92
N VAL A 38 -0.30 -7.69 6.05
CA VAL A 38 0.95 -6.95 5.83
C VAL A 38 1.41 -6.25 7.12
N ARG A 39 0.49 -5.67 7.89
CA ARG A 39 0.82 -5.09 9.22
C ARG A 39 1.30 -6.14 10.22
N LYS A 40 0.66 -7.31 10.27
CA LYS A 40 1.09 -8.42 11.14
C LYS A 40 2.51 -8.90 10.82
N LYS A 41 2.93 -8.78 9.55
CA LYS A 41 4.30 -9.06 9.09
C LYS A 41 5.31 -7.94 9.41
N GLY A 42 4.90 -6.91 10.14
CA GLY A 42 5.76 -5.82 10.61
C GLY A 42 5.93 -4.65 9.64
N TYR A 43 5.12 -4.57 8.59
CA TYR A 43 5.14 -3.43 7.67
C TYR A 43 4.29 -2.27 8.20
N ASP A 44 4.83 -1.07 8.09
CA ASP A 44 4.08 0.16 8.25
C ASP A 44 3.34 0.49 6.95
N ILE A 45 2.08 0.95 7.10
CA ILE A 45 1.23 1.35 5.98
C ILE A 45 1.11 2.86 6.00
N SER A 46 1.78 3.50 5.04
CA SER A 46 1.94 4.95 4.94
C SER A 46 1.64 5.43 3.52
N GLY A 47 2.08 6.64 3.19
CA GLY A 47 1.84 7.32 1.92
C GLY A 47 1.23 8.70 2.13
N ASP A 48 0.74 9.27 1.04
CA ASP A 48 0.06 10.55 1.02
C ASP A 48 -1.40 10.35 1.46
N VAL A 49 -1.70 10.76 2.69
CA VAL A 49 -3.01 10.59 3.32
C VAL A 49 -3.71 11.93 3.50
N MET A 50 -4.91 12.04 2.94
CA MET A 50 -5.75 13.22 3.11
C MET A 50 -6.27 13.34 4.54
N LYS A 51 -6.26 14.57 5.09
CA LYS A 51 -6.85 14.85 6.41
C LYS A 51 -8.36 14.63 6.45
N ARG A 52 -9.05 14.92 5.35
CA ARG A 52 -10.51 14.81 5.21
C ARG A 52 -10.87 13.68 4.25
N PRO A 53 -12.01 13.00 4.44
CA PRO A 53 -12.50 12.03 3.47
C PRO A 53 -12.64 12.67 2.07
N PRO A 54 -12.37 11.89 1.00
CA PRO A 54 -12.66 12.35 -0.36
C PRO A 54 -14.14 12.63 -0.56
N ARG A 55 -14.46 13.55 -1.48
CA ARG A 55 -15.86 13.83 -1.87
C ARG A 55 -16.50 12.56 -2.46
N GLY A 56 -17.81 12.38 -2.24
CA GLY A 56 -18.56 11.24 -2.79
C GLY A 56 -18.59 9.99 -1.90
N TYR A 57 -17.88 9.99 -0.77
CA TYR A 57 -17.88 8.87 0.18
C TYR A 57 -18.39 9.31 1.56
N PRO A 58 -19.19 8.47 2.26
CA PRO A 58 -19.64 8.79 3.61
C PRO A 58 -18.45 8.93 4.58
N THR A 59 -18.51 9.91 5.49
CA THR A 59 -17.47 10.09 6.53
C THR A 59 -17.29 8.83 7.39
N ASN A 60 -18.38 8.09 7.65
CA ASN A 60 -18.41 6.89 8.47
C ASN A 60 -18.29 5.60 7.65
N HIS A 61 -17.72 5.65 6.45
CA HIS A 61 -17.48 4.45 5.65
C HIS A 61 -16.53 3.50 6.39
N SER A 62 -16.79 2.19 6.34
CA SER A 62 -16.00 1.15 7.05
C SER A 62 -14.50 1.23 6.72
N ARG A 63 -14.19 1.69 5.50
CA ARG A 63 -12.84 1.81 4.93
C ARG A 63 -12.37 3.26 4.77
N THR A 64 -12.91 4.20 5.56
CA THR A 64 -12.54 5.64 5.48
C THR A 64 -11.03 5.88 5.61
N SER A 65 -10.32 5.10 6.41
CA SER A 65 -8.85 5.21 6.53
C SER A 65 -8.16 4.98 5.19
N LEU A 66 -8.50 3.89 4.49
CA LEU A 66 -7.95 3.54 3.18
C LEU A 66 -8.36 4.53 2.09
N LEU A 67 -9.61 5.01 2.08
CA LEU A 67 -10.10 5.97 1.08
C LEU A 67 -9.35 7.31 1.09
N ARG A 68 -8.72 7.68 2.21
CA ARG A 68 -7.93 8.91 2.35
C ARG A 68 -6.56 8.81 1.68
N HIS A 69 -6.07 7.61 1.37
CA HIS A 69 -4.80 7.45 0.68
C HIS A 69 -4.89 7.94 -0.77
N ARG A 70 -4.00 8.86 -1.15
CA ARG A 70 -3.63 9.19 -2.53
C ARG A 70 -2.45 8.34 -3.00
N SER A 71 -1.65 7.85 -2.07
CA SER A 71 -0.69 6.77 -2.29
C SER A 71 -0.71 5.80 -1.09
N LEU A 72 -0.45 4.53 -1.36
CA LEU A 72 -0.39 3.47 -0.36
C LEU A 72 1.00 2.86 -0.42
N ILE A 73 1.75 2.98 0.68
CA ILE A 73 3.13 2.49 0.80
C ILE A 73 3.14 1.46 1.93
N ALA A 74 3.69 0.27 1.66
CA ALA A 74 4.01 -0.72 2.67
C ALA A 74 5.53 -0.78 2.82
N ALA A 75 6.05 -0.48 4.00
CA ALA A 75 7.49 -0.45 4.25
C ALA A 75 7.84 -1.11 5.59
N ARG A 76 8.92 -1.89 5.61
CA ARG A 76 9.54 -2.37 6.84
C ARG A 76 11.05 -2.16 6.78
N SER A 77 11.67 -1.95 7.93
CA SER A 77 13.12 -2.03 8.04
C SER A 77 13.53 -3.49 8.19
N LEU A 78 14.46 -3.97 7.36
CA LEU A 78 15.07 -5.30 7.51
C LEU A 78 16.25 -5.30 8.52
N GLY A 79 16.63 -4.13 9.03
CA GLY A 79 17.83 -3.98 9.84
C GLY A 79 19.11 -3.91 9.01
N CYS A 80 20.24 -3.77 9.68
CA CYS A 80 21.58 -3.72 9.09
C CYS A 80 22.41 -4.83 9.73
N GLU A 81 22.00 -6.06 9.45
CA GLU A 81 22.56 -7.28 10.05
C GLU A 81 23.78 -7.78 9.27
N GLU A 82 24.55 -8.69 9.87
CA GLU A 82 25.74 -9.30 9.27
C GLU A 82 25.48 -9.97 7.91
N TRP A 83 24.25 -10.43 7.66
CA TRP A 83 23.84 -11.03 6.39
C TRP A 83 23.82 -10.05 5.22
N LEU A 84 23.81 -8.73 5.44
CA LEU A 84 23.67 -7.73 4.38
C LEU A 84 24.80 -7.77 3.34
N HIS A 85 25.99 -8.23 3.74
CA HIS A 85 27.16 -8.35 2.87
C HIS A 85 27.34 -9.77 2.31
N THR A 86 26.34 -10.64 2.48
CA THR A 86 26.37 -12.03 2.00
C THR A 86 25.31 -12.26 0.92
N CYS A 87 25.30 -13.47 0.33
CA CYS A 87 24.27 -13.84 -0.64
C CYS A 87 22.86 -13.94 -0.02
N GLU A 88 22.76 -14.11 1.30
CA GLU A 88 21.49 -14.18 2.04
C GLU A 88 20.68 -12.87 1.92
N ALA A 89 21.34 -11.75 1.61
CA ALA A 89 20.66 -10.48 1.36
C ALA A 89 19.62 -10.57 0.24
N VAL A 90 19.88 -11.37 -0.80
CA VAL A 90 18.92 -11.60 -1.88
C VAL A 90 17.69 -12.33 -1.36
N ASP A 91 17.87 -13.36 -0.54
CA ASP A 91 16.78 -14.13 0.03
C ASP A 91 15.90 -13.28 0.96
N GLN A 92 16.51 -12.40 1.76
CA GLN A 92 15.78 -11.48 2.63
C GLN A 92 14.93 -10.48 1.83
N VAL A 93 15.48 -9.94 0.73
CA VAL A 93 14.73 -9.04 -0.16
C VAL A 93 13.61 -9.79 -0.88
N LEU A 94 13.88 -10.98 -1.41
CA LEU A 94 12.86 -11.79 -2.08
C LEU A 94 11.73 -12.21 -1.13
N SER A 95 12.06 -12.57 0.11
CA SER A 95 11.09 -12.83 1.16
C SER A 95 10.22 -11.59 1.44
N ALA A 96 10.84 -10.41 1.54
CA ALA A 96 10.11 -9.16 1.75
C ALA A 96 9.21 -8.77 0.56
N VAL A 97 9.58 -9.12 -0.67
CA VAL A 97 8.75 -8.93 -1.86
C VAL A 97 7.58 -9.92 -1.86
N ALA A 98 7.84 -11.19 -1.54
CA ALA A 98 6.81 -12.23 -1.43
C ALA A 98 5.76 -11.87 -0.36
N ASP A 99 6.19 -11.23 0.74
CA ASP A 99 5.28 -10.75 1.78
C ASP A 99 4.26 -9.72 1.29
N LEU A 100 4.58 -8.99 0.22
CA LEU A 100 3.78 -7.93 -0.38
C LEU A 100 3.04 -8.36 -1.65
N ASP A 101 3.16 -9.62 -2.08
CA ASP A 101 2.66 -10.07 -3.38
C ASP A 101 1.14 -9.86 -3.52
N ASP A 102 0.37 -10.23 -2.50
CA ASP A 102 -1.09 -10.01 -2.49
C ASP A 102 -1.45 -8.53 -2.63
N LEU A 103 -0.71 -7.63 -1.96
CA LEU A 103 -0.94 -6.19 -2.05
C LEU A 103 -0.61 -5.66 -3.46
N LEU A 104 0.52 -6.10 -4.03
CA LEU A 104 0.93 -5.72 -5.38
C LEU A 104 -0.07 -6.23 -6.42
N MET A 105 -0.50 -7.49 -6.31
CA MET A 105 -1.48 -8.09 -7.21
C MET A 105 -2.84 -7.41 -7.12
N TRP A 106 -3.27 -7.02 -5.92
CA TRP A 106 -4.48 -6.23 -5.74
C TRP A 106 -4.38 -4.86 -6.44
N LEU A 107 -3.26 -4.15 -6.26
CA LEU A 107 -3.02 -2.85 -6.91
C LEU A 107 -2.98 -2.99 -8.44
N VAL A 108 -2.31 -4.02 -8.96
CA VAL A 108 -2.30 -4.31 -10.40
C VAL A 108 -3.69 -4.63 -10.90
N ARG A 109 -4.55 -5.32 -10.14
CA ARG A 109 -5.91 -5.64 -10.60
C ARG A 109 -6.83 -4.42 -10.64
N HIS A 110 -6.69 -3.50 -9.68
CA HIS A 110 -7.70 -2.48 -9.40
C HIS A 110 -7.25 -1.03 -9.61
N ALA A 111 -5.95 -0.74 -9.62
CA ALA A 111 -5.39 0.61 -9.63
C ALA A 111 -4.14 0.67 -10.53
N LYS A 112 -4.29 0.22 -11.79
CA LYS A 112 -3.23 0.29 -12.81
C LYS A 112 -2.92 1.76 -13.14
N CYS A 113 -1.65 2.09 -13.38
CA CYS A 113 -1.34 3.34 -14.09
C CYS A 113 -1.96 3.27 -15.49
N ALA A 114 -2.65 4.33 -15.91
CA ALA A 114 -2.83 4.57 -17.33
C ALA A 114 -1.44 4.82 -17.93
N ALA A 115 -1.10 4.09 -19.00
CA ALA A 115 0.12 4.32 -19.77
C ALA A 115 0.04 5.64 -20.55
#